data_AF-A0A841CHD5-F1
#
_entry.id   AF-A0A841CHD5-F1
#
_cell.length_a   1.000
_cell.length_b   1.000
_cell.length_c   1.000
_cell.angle_alpha   90.00
_cell.angle_beta   90.00
_cell.angle_gamma   90.00
#
_symmetry.space_group_name_H-M   'P 1'
#
loop_
_entity.id
_entity.type
_entity.pdbx_description
1 polymer ?
#
loop_
_entity_poly.entity_id
_entity_poly.type
_entity_poly.pdbx_seq_one_letter_code
_entity_poly.pdbx_strand_id
1 'polypeptide(L)' 'MTTPPYLRVVRGNPDDVELAALTAVVAALASAGGSTETRSRPSAWADRSRLVRNALPHGPGAWRSSALPH' A
#
# COMPACT_ATOMS: atom_id res chain seq x y z
N MET A 1 -19.65 -17.96 22.68
CA MET A 1 -19.68 -16.97 21.57
C MET A 1 -18.67 -17.44 20.53
N THR A 2 -19.09 -17.67 19.29
CA THR A 2 -18.17 -18.14 18.22
C THR A 2 -17.51 -16.94 17.56
N THR A 3 -16.18 -16.96 17.49
CA THR A 3 -15.38 -15.94 16.78
C THR A 3 -15.65 -16.02 15.28
N PRO A 4 -15.82 -14.89 14.58
CA PRO A 4 -16.01 -14.90 13.12
C PRO A 4 -14.78 -15.47 12.39
N PRO A 5 -14.98 -16.17 11.26
CA PRO A 5 -13.88 -16.78 10.51
C PRO A 5 -13.02 -15.71 9.80
N TYR A 6 -11.72 -15.94 9.71
CA TYR A 6 -10.78 -15.06 9.01
C TYR A 6 -10.91 -15.11 7.48
N LEU A 7 -11.41 -16.22 6.94
CA LEU A 7 -11.62 -16.44 5.51
C LEU A 7 -12.99 -17.11 5.30
N ARG A 8 -13.77 -16.65 4.32
CA ARG A 8 -15.06 -17.25 3.94
C ARG A 8 -15.17 -17.41 2.43
N VAL A 9 -15.47 -18.63 1.98
CA VAL A 9 -15.83 -18.91 0.59
C VAL A 9 -17.26 -18.44 0.34
N VAL A 10 -17.45 -17.42 -0.49
CA VAL A 10 -18.78 -16.84 -0.80
C VAL A 10 -19.43 -17.54 -1.99
N ARG A 11 -18.63 -18.13 -2.89
CA ARG A 11 -19.06 -18.84 -4.09
C ARG A 11 -18.03 -19.90 -4.48
N GLY A 12 -18.50 -21.01 -5.07
CA GLY A 12 -17.67 -22.14 -5.48
C GLY A 12 -17.62 -23.23 -4.42
N ASN A 13 -17.07 -24.39 -4.79
CA ASN A 13 -16.83 -25.51 -3.88
C ASN A 13 -15.39 -25.99 -4.09
N PRO A 14 -14.40 -25.27 -3.53
CA PRO A 14 -13.01 -25.65 -3.70
C PRO A 14 -12.76 -27.02 -3.08
N ASP A 15 -11.85 -27.79 -3.68
CA ASP A 15 -11.36 -28.99 -3.04
C ASP A 15 -10.36 -28.65 -1.90
N ASP A 16 -9.97 -29.68 -1.14
CA ASP A 16 -9.07 -29.52 0.00
C ASP A 16 -7.70 -28.96 -0.42
N VAL A 17 -7.25 -29.27 -1.64
CA VAL A 17 -5.96 -28.84 -2.18
C VAL A 17 -6.00 -27.37 -2.54
N GLU A 18 -7.06 -26.92 -3.19
CA GLU A 18 -7.29 -25.52 -3.55
C GLU A 18 -7.44 -24.64 -2.30
N LEU A 19 -8.17 -25.12 -1.29
CA LEU A 19 -8.31 -24.42 -0.01
C LEU A 19 -6.97 -24.33 0.74
N ALA A 20 -6.19 -25.42 0.76
CA ALA A 20 -4.85 -25.44 1.35
C ALA A 20 -3.88 -24.50 0.61
N ALA A 21 -3.92 -24.47 -0.72
CA ALA A 21 -3.10 -23.56 -1.52
C ALA A 21 -3.41 -22.09 -1.22
N LEU A 22 -4.70 -21.73 -1.16
CA LEU A 22 -5.13 -20.37 -0.83
C LEU A 22 -4.66 -19.95 0.58
N THR A 23 -4.84 -20.82 1.57
CA THR A 23 -4.43 -20.55 2.95
C THR A 23 -2.90 -20.41 3.08
N ALA A 24 -2.13 -21.24 2.37
CA ALA A 24 -0.68 -21.15 2.33
C ALA A 24 -0.20 -19.81 1.74
N VAL A 25 -0.82 -19.34 0.65
CA VAL A 25 -0.51 -18.03 0.05
C VAL A 25 -0.80 -16.88 1.03
N VAL A 26 -1.95 -16.91 1.69
CA VAL A 26 -2.32 -15.87 2.68
C VAL A 26 -1.34 -15.87 3.85
N ALA A 27 -0.96 -17.05 4.36
CA ALA A 27 0.03 -17.17 5.44
C ALA A 27 1.40 -16.65 5.00
N ALA A 28 1.86 -17.00 3.79
CA ALA A 28 3.12 -16.52 3.24
C ALA A 28 3.15 -14.99 3.10
N LEU A 29 2.08 -14.37 2.61
CA LEU A 29 1.95 -12.91 2.52
C LEU A 29 1.98 -12.25 3.91
N ALA A 30 1.30 -12.83 4.89
CA ALA A 30 1.31 -12.32 6.26
C ALA A 30 2.71 -12.41 6.89
N SER A 31 3.45 -13.50 6.65
CA SER A 31 4.83 -13.67 7.12
C SER A 31 5.84 -12.81 6.35
N ALA A 32 5.56 -12.46 5.10
CA ALA A 32 6.39 -11.56 4.30
C ALA A 32 6.28 -10.09 4.75
N GLY A 33 5.34 -9.76 5.64
CA GLY A 33 5.13 -8.44 6.24
C GLY A 33 6.23 -8.01 7.22
N GLY A 34 7.49 -8.10 6.82
CA GLY A 34 8.61 -7.40 7.43
C GLY A 34 8.89 -6.12 6.64
N SER A 35 7.95 -5.17 6.65
CA SER A 35 8.22 -3.87 6.03
C SER A 35 9.23 -3.16 6.92
N THR A 36 10.47 -3.05 6.44
CA THR A 36 11.33 -1.95 6.88
C THR A 36 10.49 -0.70 6.63
N GLU A 37 10.19 0.04 7.69
CA GLU A 37 9.59 1.36 7.62
C GLU A 37 10.58 2.26 6.87
N THR A 38 10.66 2.11 5.54
CA THR A 38 11.24 3.13 4.68
C THR A 38 10.27 4.27 4.83
N ARG A 39 10.59 5.20 5.75
CA ARG A 39 9.79 6.37 6.05
C ARG A 39 9.30 6.92 4.72
N SER A 40 8.02 6.69 4.45
CA SER A 40 7.45 7.03 3.15
C SER A 40 7.69 8.51 2.96
N ARG A 41 8.35 8.88 1.86
CA ARG A 41 8.60 10.29 1.58
C ARG A 41 7.23 10.97 1.57
N PRO A 42 7.04 12.12 2.26
CA PRO A 42 5.77 12.82 2.23
C PRO A 42 5.28 12.94 0.80
N SER A 43 3.98 12.69 0.60
CA SER A 43 3.40 12.81 -0.74
C SER A 43 3.69 14.21 -1.28
N ALA A 44 3.83 14.33 -2.60
CA ALA A 44 4.03 15.64 -3.20
C ALA A 44 2.85 16.60 -2.90
N TRP A 45 1.69 16.10 -2.46
CA TRP A 45 0.54 16.87 -1.99
C TRP A 45 0.74 17.47 -0.58
N ALA A 46 1.52 16.81 0.29
CA ALA A 46 1.76 17.23 1.67
C ALA A 46 3.00 18.15 1.83
N ASP A 47 3.52 18.70 0.73
CA ASP A 47 4.73 19.53 0.74
C ASP A 47 4.46 20.92 1.32
N ARG A 48 4.89 21.13 2.58
CA ARG A 48 4.74 22.42 3.29
C ARG A 48 5.55 23.56 2.67
N SER A 49 6.54 23.29 1.81
CA SER A 49 7.27 24.36 1.13
C SER A 49 6.37 25.22 0.23
N ARG A 50 5.19 24.72 -0.16
CA ARG A 50 4.16 25.50 -0.87
C ARG A 50 3.48 26.58 -0.03
N LEU A 51 3.52 26.46 1.30
CA LEU A 51 2.93 27.45 2.22
C LEU A 51 3.78 28.72 2.35
N VAL A 52 4.97 28.74 1.76
CA VAL A 52 5.91 29.87 1.79
C VAL A 52 6.46 30.12 0.38
N ARG A 53 7.01 31.31 0.13
CA ARG A 53 7.71 31.54 -1.14
C ARG A 53 8.97 30.69 -1.20
N ASN A 54 9.10 29.90 -2.25
CA ASN A 54 10.28 29.10 -2.54
C ASN A 54 10.67 29.25 -4.02
N ALA A 55 11.95 29.11 -4.32
CA ALA A 55 12.43 29.01 -5.70
C ALA A 55 11.92 27.71 -6.34
N LEU A 56 11.61 27.76 -7.64
CA LEU A 56 11.18 26.55 -8.35
C LEU A 56 12.37 25.59 -8.47
N PRO A 57 12.23 24.32 -8.03
CA PRO A 57 13.31 23.35 -8.14
C PRO A 57 13.53 22.98 -9.61
N HIS A 58 14.79 22.84 -10.01
CA HIS A 58 15.20 22.22 -11.27
C HIS A 58 15.69 20.80 -10.99
N GLY A 59 15.33 19.85 -11.85
CA GLY A 59 15.78 18.46 -11.73
C GLY A 59 14.69 17.41 -11.95
N PRO A 60 15.04 16.12 -11.77
CA PRO A 60 14.12 15.00 -12.00
C PRO A 60 12.81 15.15 -11.22
N GLY A 61 11.68 15.05 -11.91
CA GLY A 61 10.35 15.15 -11.31
C GLY A 61 9.81 16.58 -11.15
N ALA A 62 10.63 17.63 -11.33
CA ALA A 62 10.20 19.02 -11.16
C ALA A 62 9.08 19.43 -12.14
N TRP A 63 9.16 19.01 -13.41
CA TRP A 63 8.11 19.26 -14.39
C TRP A 63 6.80 18.55 -14.06
N ARG A 64 6.85 17.35 -13.48
CA ARG A 64 5.63 16.63 -13.05
C ARG A 64 4.97 17.29 -11.85
N SER A 65 5.74 17.89 -10.95
CA SER A 65 5.22 18.58 -9.78
C SER A 65 4.64 19.98 -10.07
N SER A 66 4.89 20.55 -11.26
CA SER A 66 4.38 21.89 -11.60
C SER A 66 2.87 21.93 -11.85
N ALA A 67 2.25 20.78 -12.09
CA ALA A 67 0.80 20.65 -12.27
C ALA A 67 0.04 20.39 -10.95
N LEU A 68 0.75 20.31 -9.82
CA LEU A 68 0.12 20.13 -8.52
C LEU A 68 -0.44 21.46 -8.01
N PRO A 69 -1.60 21.45 -7.31
CA PRO A 69 -2.18 22.68 -6.76
C PRO A 69 -1.26 23.35 -5.74
N HIS A 70 -1.34 24.69 -5.68
CA HIS A 70 -0.72 25.52 -4.66
C HIS A 70 -1.55 25.56 -3.39
#